data_AF-A0A7X6UVF7-F1
#
_entry.id   AF-A0A7X6UVF7-F1
#
_cell.length_a   1.000
_cell.length_b   1.000
_cell.length_c   1.000
_cell.angle_alpha   90.00
_cell.angle_beta   90.00
_cell.angle_gamma   90.00
#
_symmetry.space_group_name_H-M   'P 1'
#
loop_
_entity.id
_entity.type
_entity.pdbx_description
1 polymer ?
#
loop_
_entity_poly.entity_id
_entity_poly.type
_entity_poly.pdbx_seq_one_letter_code
_entity_poly.pdbx_strand_id
1 'polypeptide(L)'
;MKEAFRRAIRKMTGKSINLLPSRPIREDVLGKFATGMSSAWTVILQEHINASLEQEQSYGSGEYVSRSEGAWELAQDLFPALQKEFSQKSCEFRDKWHQRYTLKTLTPQLQQGNWLQKADSGWFFNLGTSEQQIKDFYFETLHLMVGDAEKLLVMHFSRILHIQERLVAEWHQESVNSPLSKVLPSFEAGMRESEIGIFKTFRDGISTIAFRYFSNAFKSESRKKTSFASADAATRQIGSIWNPTGVWETGFLAFLHDFCDYLEGLISHSDEWYYNKWTLFLRGFSAGQLDLFQSPASSLRGKYDS
;
A
#
# COMPACT_ATOMS: atom_id res chain seq x y z
N MET A 1 3.59 -7.74 9.01
CA MET A 1 4.35 -6.81 8.15
C MET A 1 5.84 -7.17 8.07
N LYS A 2 6.37 -7.39 6.86
CA LYS A 2 7.75 -7.85 6.60
C LYS A 2 8.81 -6.81 6.99
N GLU A 3 9.94 -7.25 7.56
CA GLU A 3 11.03 -6.37 8.01
C GLU A 3 11.68 -5.57 6.86
N ALA A 4 11.75 -6.17 5.66
CA ALA A 4 12.22 -5.48 4.46
C ALA A 4 11.40 -4.21 4.15
N PHE A 5 10.07 -4.29 4.25
CA PHE A 5 9.20 -3.15 4.01
C PHE A 5 9.38 -2.02 5.05
N ARG A 6 9.53 -2.36 6.33
CA ARG A 6 9.80 -1.37 7.38
C ARG A 6 11.10 -0.60 7.13
N ARG A 7 12.15 -1.32 6.71
CA ARG A 7 13.43 -0.71 6.33
C ARG A 7 13.27 0.18 5.09
N ALA A 8 12.55 -0.30 4.08
CA ALA A 8 12.31 0.43 2.84
C ALA A 8 11.53 1.75 3.08
N ILE A 9 10.46 1.72 3.89
CA ILE A 9 9.74 2.94 4.32
C ILE A 9 10.70 3.95 4.94
N ARG A 10 11.53 3.51 5.89
CA ARG A 10 12.46 4.39 6.59
C ARG A 10 13.45 5.04 5.62
N LYS A 11 13.99 4.26 4.70
CA LYS A 11 14.92 4.77 3.68
C LYS A 11 14.26 5.74 2.71
N MET A 12 13.12 5.36 2.14
CA MET A 12 12.42 6.15 1.10
C MET A 12 11.79 7.44 1.65
N THR A 13 11.26 7.40 2.87
CA THR A 13 10.48 8.51 3.45
C THR A 13 11.23 9.31 4.51
N GLY A 14 12.34 8.78 5.05
CA GLY A 14 13.04 9.35 6.20
C GLY A 14 12.27 9.22 7.52
N LYS A 15 11.08 8.60 7.52
CA LYS A 15 10.23 8.42 8.70
C LYS A 15 10.22 6.97 9.13
N SER A 16 10.29 6.72 10.44
CA SER A 16 9.99 5.39 10.98
C SER A 16 8.52 5.07 10.69
N ILE A 17 8.21 3.79 10.47
CA ILE A 17 6.82 3.36 10.36
C ILE A 17 6.01 3.64 11.63
N ASN A 18 6.68 3.74 12.77
CA ASN A 18 6.08 4.14 14.05
C ASN A 18 5.80 5.66 14.14
N LEU A 19 6.28 6.44 13.17
CA LEU A 19 6.07 7.90 13.03
C LEU A 19 5.25 8.27 11.79
N LEU A 20 5.03 7.33 10.87
CA LEU A 20 3.79 7.37 10.08
C LEU A 20 2.64 7.30 11.08
N PRO A 21 1.50 7.96 10.86
CA PRO A 21 0.32 7.80 11.72
C PRO A 21 -0.12 6.34 11.63
N SER A 22 0.56 5.49 12.39
CA SER A 22 0.39 4.06 12.47
C SER A 22 -0.85 3.90 13.31
N ARG A 23 -1.91 3.49 12.62
CA ARG A 23 -3.31 3.65 12.99
C ARG A 23 -3.76 5.08 12.68
N PRO A 24 -4.68 5.29 11.71
CA PRO A 24 -5.76 6.19 12.09
C PRO A 24 -6.19 5.68 13.45
N ILE A 25 -6.08 6.51 14.51
CA ILE A 25 -6.52 6.08 15.84
C ILE A 25 -7.84 5.38 15.58
N ARG A 26 -7.97 4.11 15.97
CA ARG A 26 -9.18 3.32 15.65
C ARG A 26 -10.40 4.17 15.98
N GLU A 27 -10.28 4.92 17.07
CA GLU A 27 -11.19 5.93 17.60
C GLU A 27 -11.31 7.23 16.77
N ASP A 28 -10.31 7.69 16.01
CA ASP A 28 -10.42 8.85 15.11
C ASP A 28 -11.19 8.49 13.82
N VAL A 29 -10.94 7.30 13.26
CA VAL A 29 -11.68 6.86 12.08
C VAL A 29 -13.06 6.36 12.48
N LEU A 30 -13.18 5.53 13.53
CA LEU A 30 -14.47 5.19 14.12
C LEU A 30 -15.19 6.44 14.63
N GLY A 31 -14.49 7.45 15.16
CA GLY A 31 -15.07 8.70 15.63
C GLY A 31 -15.60 9.56 14.49
N LYS A 32 -14.86 9.65 13.37
CA LYS A 32 -15.32 10.30 12.14
C LYS A 32 -16.52 9.57 11.50
N PHE A 33 -16.55 8.24 11.56
CA PHE A 33 -17.69 7.45 11.09
C PHE A 33 -18.87 7.44 12.08
N ALA A 34 -18.59 7.52 13.38
CA ALA A 34 -19.57 7.59 14.45
C ALA A 34 -20.23 8.96 14.57
N THR A 35 -19.66 10.01 13.96
CA THR A 35 -20.33 11.31 13.84
C THR A 35 -21.65 11.15 13.10
N GLY A 36 -22.76 11.06 13.84
CA GLY A 36 -24.10 10.85 13.32
C GLY A 36 -24.63 9.41 13.45
N MET A 37 -23.82 8.44 13.86
CA MET A 37 -24.30 7.11 14.27
C MET A 37 -24.71 7.12 15.74
N SER A 38 -25.70 6.32 16.13
CA SER A 38 -26.01 6.18 17.55
C SER A 38 -24.83 5.54 18.28
N SER A 39 -24.59 5.94 19.54
CA SER A 39 -23.51 5.42 20.39
C SER A 39 -23.54 3.88 20.50
N ALA A 40 -24.74 3.30 20.42
CA ALA A 40 -24.99 1.87 20.30
C ALA A 40 -24.24 1.20 19.14
N TRP A 41 -24.24 1.79 17.95
CA TRP A 41 -23.58 1.22 16.77
C TRP A 41 -22.07 1.25 16.88
N THR A 42 -21.51 2.30 17.48
CA THR A 42 -20.07 2.39 17.73
C THR A 42 -19.59 1.29 18.68
N VAL A 43 -20.40 0.95 19.70
CA VAL A 43 -20.12 -0.16 20.63
C VAL A 43 -20.18 -1.51 19.91
N ILE A 44 -21.20 -1.77 19.08
CA ILE A 44 -21.31 -3.02 18.31
C ILE A 44 -20.13 -3.20 17.36
N LEU A 45 -19.76 -2.15 16.62
CA LEU A 45 -18.61 -2.19 15.71
C LEU A 45 -17.33 -2.50 16.51
N GLN A 46 -17.15 -1.89 17.67
CA GLN A 46 -15.98 -2.12 18.52
C GLN A 46 -15.95 -3.55 19.10
N GLU A 47 -17.08 -4.06 19.59
CA GLU A 47 -17.20 -5.43 20.10
C GLU A 47 -16.99 -6.48 19.00
N HIS A 48 -17.54 -6.24 17.81
CA HIS A 48 -17.36 -7.11 16.65
C HIS A 48 -15.90 -7.15 16.19
N ILE A 49 -15.25 -5.99 16.15
CA ILE A 49 -13.83 -5.86 15.88
C ILE A 49 -13.00 -6.59 16.96
N ASN A 50 -13.35 -6.49 18.24
CA ASN A 50 -12.63 -7.18 19.33
C ASN A 50 -12.83 -8.70 19.27
N ALA A 51 -14.05 -9.18 19.01
CA ALA A 51 -14.35 -10.60 18.85
C ALA A 51 -13.61 -11.22 17.66
N SER A 52 -13.31 -10.44 16.60
CA SER A 52 -12.48 -10.89 15.48
C SER A 52 -11.00 -11.08 15.83
N LEU A 53 -10.52 -10.45 16.91
CA LEU A 53 -9.15 -10.55 17.38
C LEU A 53 -8.96 -11.68 18.39
N GLU A 54 -10.02 -12.10 19.07
CA GLU A 54 -9.99 -13.09 20.16
C GLU A 54 -10.32 -14.52 19.70
N GLN A 55 -10.96 -14.70 18.54
CA GLN A 55 -11.25 -16.02 17.97
C GLN A 55 -10.39 -16.29 16.73
N GLU A 56 -9.63 -17.39 16.76
CA GLU A 56 -9.20 -18.09 15.55
C GLU A 56 -10.42 -18.34 14.64
N GLN A 57 -10.18 -18.33 13.33
CA GLN A 57 -11.05 -18.46 12.14
C GLN A 57 -12.10 -19.61 12.18
N SER A 58 -12.83 -19.76 13.27
CA SER A 58 -13.77 -20.83 13.53
C SER A 58 -15.18 -20.31 13.31
N TYR A 59 -15.83 -20.90 12.31
CA TYR A 59 -17.27 -20.83 12.09
C TYR A 59 -18.00 -21.37 13.32
N GLY A 60 -18.46 -20.48 14.20
CA GLY A 60 -19.35 -20.83 15.30
C GLY A 60 -20.78 -21.09 14.83
N SER A 61 -21.53 -21.91 15.55
CA SER A 61 -22.90 -22.34 15.24
C SER A 61 -24.00 -21.35 15.67
N GLY A 62 -23.71 -20.05 15.74
CA GLY A 62 -24.69 -19.02 16.11
C GLY A 62 -25.50 -18.52 14.92
N GLU A 63 -26.68 -17.92 15.16
CA GLU A 63 -27.38 -17.14 14.14
C GLU A 63 -26.57 -15.86 13.87
N TYR A 64 -25.99 -15.75 12.67
CA TYR A 64 -25.24 -14.56 12.25
C TYR A 64 -26.06 -13.73 11.26
N VAL A 65 -26.22 -12.44 11.55
CA VAL A 65 -26.90 -11.46 10.71
C VAL A 65 -25.91 -10.85 9.73
N SER A 66 -26.35 -10.65 8.48
CA SER A 66 -25.51 -10.20 7.35
C SER A 66 -24.43 -11.20 6.93
N ARG A 67 -24.49 -12.47 7.34
CA ARG A 67 -23.58 -13.52 6.84
C ARG A 67 -23.78 -13.75 5.35
N SER A 68 -22.69 -14.05 4.63
CA SER A 68 -22.74 -14.61 3.27
C SER A 68 -21.64 -15.62 3.05
N GLU A 69 -22.04 -16.85 2.73
CA GLU A 69 -21.14 -17.99 2.57
C GLU A 69 -20.51 -18.01 1.18
N GLY A 70 -21.28 -17.76 0.13
CA GLY A 70 -20.74 -17.67 -1.23
C GLY A 70 -19.77 -16.50 -1.39
N ALA A 71 -20.08 -15.33 -0.84
CA ALA A 71 -19.14 -14.21 -0.85
C ALA A 71 -17.89 -14.52 -0.02
N TRP A 72 -18.01 -15.27 1.08
CA TRP A 72 -16.85 -15.67 1.87
C TRP A 72 -15.92 -16.59 1.08
N GLU A 73 -16.47 -17.64 0.46
CA GLU A 73 -15.70 -18.56 -0.39
C GLU A 73 -15.01 -17.81 -1.53
N LEU A 74 -15.75 -16.92 -2.20
CA LEU A 74 -15.16 -16.02 -3.22
C LEU A 74 -14.00 -15.19 -2.68
N ALA A 75 -14.10 -14.65 -1.46
CA ALA A 75 -13.00 -13.88 -0.86
C ALA A 75 -11.77 -14.74 -0.57
N GLN A 76 -11.98 -15.98 -0.11
CA GLN A 76 -10.90 -16.95 0.14
C GLN A 76 -10.18 -17.37 -1.15
N ASP A 77 -10.83 -17.30 -2.31
CA ASP A 77 -10.20 -17.61 -3.59
C ASP A 77 -9.56 -16.37 -4.25
N LEU A 78 -10.29 -15.25 -4.28
CA LEU A 78 -9.91 -14.08 -5.08
C LEU A 78 -8.72 -13.33 -4.49
N PHE A 79 -8.63 -13.17 -3.17
CA PHE A 79 -7.51 -12.45 -2.56
C PHE A 79 -6.18 -13.22 -2.63
N PRO A 80 -6.11 -14.54 -2.37
CA PRO A 80 -4.89 -15.30 -2.64
C PRO A 80 -4.49 -15.32 -4.11
N ALA A 81 -5.46 -15.38 -5.04
CA ALA A 81 -5.18 -15.27 -6.47
C ALA A 81 -4.57 -13.90 -6.83
N LEU A 82 -5.11 -12.81 -6.26
CA LEU A 82 -4.57 -11.46 -6.41
C LEU A 82 -3.13 -11.37 -5.90
N GLN A 83 -2.87 -11.87 -4.69
CA GLN A 83 -1.53 -11.86 -4.09
C GLN A 83 -0.53 -12.62 -4.97
N LYS A 84 -0.92 -13.76 -5.53
CA LYS A 84 -0.08 -14.54 -6.46
C LYS A 84 0.20 -13.76 -7.76
N GLU A 85 -0.83 -13.17 -8.36
CA GLU A 85 -0.70 -12.34 -9.57
C GLU A 85 0.29 -11.19 -9.35
N PHE A 86 0.15 -10.43 -8.27
CA PHE A 86 0.99 -9.27 -8.02
C PHE A 86 2.37 -9.60 -7.48
N SER A 87 2.54 -10.76 -6.84
CA SER A 87 3.89 -11.29 -6.55
C SER A 87 4.65 -11.54 -7.84
N GLN A 88 4.01 -12.18 -8.84
CA GLN A 88 4.63 -12.41 -10.15
C GLN A 88 4.93 -11.10 -10.88
N LYS A 89 3.95 -10.18 -10.97
CA LYS A 89 4.16 -8.87 -11.62
C LYS A 89 5.26 -8.04 -10.96
N SER A 90 5.42 -8.15 -9.63
CA SER A 90 6.50 -7.48 -8.90
C SER A 90 7.88 -8.05 -9.27
N CYS A 91 7.99 -9.37 -9.41
CA CYS A 91 9.21 -10.00 -9.92
C CYS A 91 9.53 -9.54 -11.36
N GLU A 92 8.55 -9.58 -12.26
CA GLU A 92 8.71 -9.12 -13.65
C GLU A 92 9.15 -7.64 -13.72
N PHE A 93 8.55 -6.79 -12.88
CA PHE A 93 8.95 -5.38 -12.76
C PHE A 93 10.40 -5.24 -12.28
N ARG A 94 10.77 -5.97 -11.22
CA ARG A 94 12.12 -5.93 -10.65
C ARG A 94 13.16 -6.39 -11.67
N ASP A 95 12.93 -7.50 -12.36
CA ASP A 95 13.84 -8.07 -13.36
C ASP A 95 14.03 -7.13 -14.56
N LYS A 96 12.93 -6.55 -15.06
CA LYS A 96 12.95 -5.56 -16.17
C LYS A 96 13.88 -4.39 -15.86
N TRP A 97 13.79 -3.84 -14.66
CA TRP A 97 14.56 -2.65 -14.28
C TRP A 97 15.96 -2.99 -13.79
N HIS A 98 16.16 -4.17 -13.21
CA HIS A 98 17.48 -4.64 -12.79
C HIS A 98 18.44 -4.65 -13.99
N GLN A 99 18.03 -5.23 -15.12
CA GLN A 99 18.86 -5.28 -16.33
C GLN A 99 19.31 -3.90 -16.83
N ARG A 100 18.44 -2.88 -16.68
CA ARG A 100 18.71 -1.50 -17.13
C ARG A 100 19.71 -0.77 -16.23
N TYR A 101 19.78 -1.14 -14.95
CA TYR A 101 20.66 -0.50 -13.97
C TYR A 101 21.96 -1.28 -13.68
N THR A 102 22.18 -2.41 -14.37
CA THR A 102 23.50 -3.04 -14.46
C THR A 102 24.51 -2.08 -15.07
N LEU A 103 25.78 -2.22 -14.70
CA LEU A 103 26.86 -1.35 -15.17
C LEU A 103 26.98 -1.37 -16.69
N LYS A 104 26.86 -2.56 -17.29
CA LYS A 104 26.93 -2.79 -18.73
C LYS A 104 25.93 -1.92 -19.51
N THR A 105 24.74 -1.68 -18.95
CA THR A 105 23.67 -0.93 -19.61
C THR A 105 23.69 0.54 -19.19
N LEU A 106 23.91 0.82 -17.90
CA LEU A 106 23.83 2.16 -17.35
C LEU A 106 25.00 3.05 -17.78
N THR A 107 26.24 2.52 -17.82
CA THR A 107 27.41 3.33 -18.16
C THR A 107 27.30 3.94 -19.58
N PRO A 108 26.96 3.18 -20.64
CA PRO A 108 26.72 3.75 -21.96
C PRO A 108 25.59 4.80 -21.98
N GLN A 109 24.50 4.58 -21.24
CA GLN A 109 23.39 5.53 -21.17
C GLN A 109 23.83 6.87 -20.54
N LEU A 110 24.61 6.82 -19.46
CA LEU A 110 25.13 8.02 -18.80
C LEU A 110 26.13 8.79 -19.68
N GLN A 111 26.90 8.08 -20.52
CA GLN A 111 27.79 8.70 -21.51
C GLN A 111 26.98 9.40 -22.61
N GLN A 112 25.97 8.72 -23.17
CA GLN A 112 25.09 9.27 -24.20
C GLN A 112 24.33 10.51 -23.71
N GLY A 113 23.88 10.51 -22.46
CA GLY A 113 23.24 11.65 -21.80
C GLY A 113 24.20 12.76 -21.34
N ASN A 114 25.50 12.68 -21.66
CA ASN A 114 26.53 13.63 -21.23
C ASN A 114 26.69 13.80 -19.70
N TRP A 115 26.10 12.90 -18.90
CA TRP A 115 26.26 12.86 -17.45
C TRP A 115 27.62 12.30 -17.05
N LEU A 116 28.23 11.48 -17.91
CA LEU A 116 29.55 10.93 -17.72
C LEU A 116 30.50 11.36 -18.83
N GLN A 117 31.50 12.16 -18.49
CA GLN A 117 32.41 12.79 -19.45
C GLN A 117 33.85 12.34 -19.24
N LYS A 118 34.58 12.17 -20.34
CA LYS A 118 36.03 11.90 -20.34
C LYS A 118 36.77 13.21 -20.56
N ALA A 119 37.72 13.51 -19.68
CA ALA A 119 38.73 14.56 -19.85
C ALA A 119 40.13 13.95 -19.72
N ASP A 120 41.18 14.73 -19.95
CA ASP A 120 42.57 14.26 -19.91
C ASP A 120 42.96 13.68 -18.55
N SER A 121 42.38 14.23 -17.48
CA SER A 121 42.61 13.79 -16.10
C SER A 121 41.80 12.56 -15.69
N GLY A 122 40.90 12.06 -16.54
CA GLY A 122 40.09 10.86 -16.32
C GLY A 122 38.59 11.06 -16.57
N TRP A 123 37.75 10.24 -15.96
CA TRP A 123 36.28 10.27 -16.10
C TRP A 123 35.63 11.05 -14.96
N PHE A 124 34.60 11.82 -15.27
CA PHE A 124 33.90 12.68 -14.32
C PHE A 124 32.38 12.57 -14.47
N PHE A 125 31.69 12.62 -13.33
CA PHE A 125 30.24 12.75 -13.28
C PHE A 125 29.85 14.24 -13.32
N ASN A 126 29.17 14.64 -14.40
CA ASN A 126 28.80 16.02 -14.70
C ASN A 126 27.34 16.30 -14.29
N LEU A 127 27.08 16.36 -12.98
CA LEU A 127 25.82 16.86 -12.44
C LEU A 127 26.10 18.15 -11.68
N GLY A 128 25.47 19.25 -12.07
CA GLY A 128 25.51 20.51 -11.31
C GLY A 128 24.58 20.49 -10.09
N THR A 129 24.62 21.54 -9.28
CA THR A 129 23.90 21.61 -8.00
C THR A 129 22.48 22.17 -8.10
N SER A 130 22.08 22.66 -9.28
CA SER A 130 20.75 23.25 -9.44
C SER A 130 19.66 22.17 -9.33
N GLU A 131 18.52 22.55 -8.76
CA GLU A 131 17.37 21.65 -8.64
C GLU A 131 16.88 21.18 -10.02
N GLN A 132 16.95 22.04 -11.03
CA GLN A 132 16.58 21.69 -12.40
C GLN A 132 17.48 20.58 -12.96
N GLN A 133 18.81 20.67 -12.79
CA GLN A 133 19.73 19.62 -13.26
C GLN A 133 19.52 18.29 -12.55
N ILE A 134 19.21 18.31 -11.24
CA ILE A 134 18.86 17.09 -10.50
C ILE A 134 17.56 16.49 -11.06
N LYS A 135 16.58 17.34 -11.38
CA LYS A 135 15.31 16.92 -11.96
C LYS A 135 15.48 16.33 -13.37
N ASP A 136 16.29 16.95 -14.21
CA ASP A 136 16.61 16.45 -15.56
C ASP A 136 17.30 15.08 -15.47
N PHE A 137 18.29 14.95 -14.58
CA PHE A 137 18.95 13.68 -14.34
C PHE A 137 18.00 12.58 -13.83
N TYR A 138 17.05 12.93 -12.95
CA TYR A 138 16.00 12.01 -12.51
C TYR A 138 15.12 11.54 -13.68
N PHE A 139 14.71 12.47 -14.56
CA PHE A 139 13.85 12.16 -15.70
C PHE A 139 14.52 11.23 -16.70
N GLU A 140 15.82 11.37 -16.91
CA GLU A 140 16.58 10.52 -17.83
C GLU A 140 16.93 9.15 -17.25
N THR A 141 16.89 8.97 -15.93
CA THR A 141 17.38 7.73 -15.28
C THR A 141 16.30 6.90 -14.58
N LEU A 142 15.56 7.47 -13.62
CA LEU A 142 14.66 6.74 -12.73
C LEU A 142 13.17 7.00 -13.00
N HIS A 143 12.82 8.14 -13.58
CA HIS A 143 11.41 8.52 -13.71
C HIS A 143 10.56 7.49 -14.46
N LEU A 144 11.08 6.89 -15.54
CA LEU A 144 10.34 5.87 -16.29
C LEU A 144 10.05 4.61 -15.45
N MET A 145 10.97 4.23 -14.55
CA MET A 145 10.76 3.13 -13.60
C MET A 145 9.63 3.46 -12.63
N VAL A 146 9.64 4.68 -12.10
CA VAL A 146 8.63 5.15 -11.18
C VAL A 146 7.26 5.23 -11.86
N GLY A 147 7.19 5.72 -13.10
CA GLY A 147 5.94 5.75 -13.88
C GLY A 147 5.40 4.36 -14.20
N ASP A 148 6.27 3.36 -14.43
CA ASP A 148 5.83 1.97 -14.58
C ASP A 148 5.32 1.37 -13.25
N ALA A 149 5.90 1.78 -12.11
CA ALA A 149 5.39 1.39 -10.79
C ALA A 149 4.02 2.01 -10.48
N GLU A 150 3.77 3.26 -10.90
CA GLU A 150 2.45 3.89 -10.78
C GLU A 150 1.40 3.08 -11.54
N LYS A 151 1.70 2.62 -12.75
CA LYS A 151 0.81 1.74 -13.52
C LYS A 151 0.55 0.41 -12.81
N LEU A 152 1.59 -0.17 -12.19
CA LEU A 152 1.44 -1.40 -11.43
C LEU A 152 0.48 -1.21 -10.24
N LEU A 153 0.60 -0.10 -9.50
CA LEU A 153 -0.33 0.23 -8.41
C LEU A 153 -1.75 0.49 -8.91
N VAL A 154 -1.91 1.22 -10.02
CA VAL A 154 -3.24 1.44 -10.60
C VAL A 154 -3.90 0.11 -10.95
N MET A 155 -3.15 -0.80 -11.60
CA MET A 155 -3.66 -2.13 -11.93
C MET A 155 -4.05 -2.90 -10.66
N HIS A 156 -3.23 -2.83 -9.62
CA HIS A 156 -3.49 -3.48 -8.32
C HIS A 156 -4.76 -2.97 -7.66
N PHE A 157 -4.87 -1.66 -7.47
CA PHE A 157 -6.05 -1.05 -6.85
C PHE A 157 -7.32 -1.28 -7.67
N SER A 158 -7.24 -1.23 -9.00
CA SER A 158 -8.38 -1.60 -9.86
C SER A 158 -8.82 -3.06 -9.67
N ARG A 159 -7.89 -4.00 -9.48
CA ARG A 159 -8.23 -5.39 -9.19
C ARG A 159 -8.88 -5.56 -7.82
N ILE A 160 -8.40 -4.85 -6.80
CA ILE A 160 -9.04 -4.83 -5.48
C ILE A 160 -10.47 -4.32 -5.58
N LEU A 161 -10.70 -3.19 -6.26
CA LEU A 161 -12.04 -2.63 -6.43
C LEU A 161 -12.96 -3.60 -7.17
N HIS A 162 -12.45 -4.30 -8.19
CA HIS A 162 -13.23 -5.30 -8.91
C HIS A 162 -13.59 -6.51 -8.03
N ILE A 163 -12.66 -7.00 -7.18
CA ILE A 163 -12.95 -8.06 -6.21
C ILE A 163 -14.05 -7.57 -5.24
N GLN A 164 -13.90 -6.36 -4.70
CA GLN A 164 -14.89 -5.73 -3.82
C GLN A 164 -16.27 -5.64 -4.47
N GLU A 165 -16.38 -5.22 -5.73
CA GLU A 165 -17.65 -5.19 -6.47
C GLU A 165 -18.29 -6.58 -6.58
N ARG A 166 -17.50 -7.61 -6.88
CA ARG A 166 -17.98 -9.00 -6.97
C ARG A 166 -18.46 -9.53 -5.63
N LEU A 167 -17.68 -9.31 -4.57
CA LEU A 167 -18.04 -9.73 -3.21
C LEU A 167 -19.33 -9.07 -2.76
N VAL A 168 -19.51 -7.79 -3.07
CA VAL A 168 -20.73 -7.06 -2.72
C VAL A 168 -21.94 -7.60 -3.49
N ALA A 169 -21.78 -7.88 -4.78
CA ALA A 169 -22.87 -8.40 -5.59
C ALA A 169 -23.37 -9.73 -5.04
N GLU A 170 -22.45 -10.65 -4.69
CA GLU A 170 -22.79 -11.93 -4.06
C GLU A 170 -23.41 -11.71 -2.68
N TRP A 171 -22.77 -10.87 -1.86
CA TRP A 171 -23.21 -10.61 -0.50
C TRP A 171 -24.62 -10.02 -0.46
N HIS A 172 -24.97 -9.10 -1.36
CA HIS A 172 -26.33 -8.55 -1.45
C HIS A 172 -27.37 -9.56 -1.96
N GLN A 173 -26.99 -10.55 -2.75
CA GLN A 173 -27.93 -11.60 -3.15
C GLN A 173 -28.28 -12.51 -1.96
N GLU A 174 -27.30 -12.82 -1.10
CA GLU A 174 -27.50 -13.74 0.03
C GLU A 174 -28.03 -13.06 1.30
N SER A 175 -27.57 -11.85 1.61
CA SER A 175 -27.76 -11.22 2.93
C SER A 175 -29.02 -10.37 3.08
N VAL A 176 -29.86 -10.21 2.06
CA VAL A 176 -30.91 -9.17 2.04
C VAL A 176 -32.30 -9.68 2.49
N ASN A 177 -32.33 -10.56 3.50
CA ASN A 177 -33.56 -11.16 4.00
C ASN A 177 -34.27 -10.33 5.10
N SER A 178 -33.61 -9.32 5.67
CA SER A 178 -34.19 -8.46 6.71
C SER A 178 -33.56 -7.04 6.71
N PRO A 179 -34.19 -6.02 7.36
CA PRO A 179 -33.57 -4.71 7.53
C PRO A 179 -32.25 -4.75 8.32
N LEU A 180 -32.14 -5.62 9.34
CA LEU A 180 -30.93 -5.76 10.15
C LEU A 180 -29.76 -6.34 9.35
N SER A 181 -30.04 -7.25 8.43
CA SER A 181 -29.02 -7.87 7.59
C SER A 181 -28.47 -6.93 6.51
N LYS A 182 -29.05 -5.73 6.33
CA LYS A 182 -28.55 -4.68 5.42
C LYS A 182 -27.54 -3.73 6.07
N VAL A 183 -27.31 -3.80 7.39
CA VAL A 183 -26.50 -2.82 8.11
C VAL A 183 -25.02 -2.87 7.71
N LEU A 184 -24.38 -4.04 7.77
CA LEU A 184 -22.98 -4.18 7.37
C LEU A 184 -22.73 -3.82 5.91
N PRO A 185 -23.58 -4.26 4.95
CA PRO A 185 -23.47 -3.80 3.56
C PRO A 185 -23.59 -2.28 3.41
N SER A 186 -24.50 -1.64 4.16
CA SER A 186 -24.68 -0.18 4.10
C SER A 186 -23.47 0.56 4.67
N PHE A 187 -22.87 0.03 5.74
CA PHE A 187 -21.65 0.57 6.32
C PHE A 187 -20.45 0.43 5.37
N GLU A 188 -20.28 -0.74 4.75
CA GLU A 188 -19.25 -0.98 3.73
C GLU A 188 -19.39 0.02 2.57
N ALA A 189 -20.60 0.21 2.05
CA ALA A 189 -20.87 1.15 0.97
C ALA A 189 -20.47 2.60 1.35
N GLY A 190 -20.72 3.01 2.59
CA GLY A 190 -20.34 4.33 3.10
C GLY A 190 -18.83 4.58 3.20
N MET A 191 -17.99 3.54 3.20
CA MET A 191 -16.53 3.69 3.28
C MET A 191 -15.85 3.80 1.92
N ARG A 192 -16.50 3.39 0.82
CA ARG A 192 -15.85 3.20 -0.49
C ARG A 192 -15.21 4.45 -1.07
N GLU A 193 -15.86 5.61 -0.97
CA GLU A 193 -15.29 6.86 -1.48
C GLU A 193 -13.98 7.21 -0.76
N SER A 194 -13.92 7.00 0.55
CA SER A 194 -12.72 7.25 1.35
C SER A 194 -11.58 6.30 0.97
N GLU A 195 -11.90 5.03 0.70
CA GLU A 195 -10.94 4.02 0.24
C GLU A 195 -10.33 4.39 -1.12
N ILE A 196 -11.16 4.81 -2.08
CA ILE A 196 -10.70 5.27 -3.40
C ILE A 196 -9.78 6.50 -3.24
N GLY A 197 -10.11 7.42 -2.32
CA GLY A 197 -9.27 8.57 -1.97
C GLY A 197 -7.90 8.17 -1.43
N ILE A 198 -7.83 7.11 -0.61
CA ILE A 198 -6.58 6.57 -0.07
C ILE A 198 -5.73 5.97 -1.20
N PHE A 199 -6.31 5.20 -2.13
CA PHE A 199 -5.59 4.65 -3.29
C PHE A 199 -4.96 5.74 -4.15
N LYS A 200 -5.71 6.81 -4.42
CA LYS A 200 -5.20 7.98 -5.12
C LYS A 200 -4.00 8.60 -4.38
N THR A 201 -4.10 8.73 -3.06
CA THR A 201 -3.02 9.27 -2.23
C THR A 201 -1.76 8.40 -2.28
N PHE A 202 -1.90 7.07 -2.22
CA PHE A 202 -0.75 6.18 -2.37
C PHE A 202 -0.11 6.29 -3.74
N ARG A 203 -0.90 6.25 -4.81
CA ARG A 203 -0.43 6.39 -6.19
C ARG A 203 0.32 7.70 -6.40
N ASP A 204 -0.31 8.83 -6.09
CA ASP A 204 0.27 10.17 -6.31
C ASP A 204 1.48 10.42 -5.37
N GLY A 205 1.53 9.69 -4.25
CA GLY A 205 2.63 9.75 -3.29
C GLY A 205 3.91 9.08 -3.76
N ILE A 206 3.87 8.01 -4.57
CA ILE A 206 5.08 7.23 -4.88
C ILE A 206 6.10 8.03 -5.69
N SER A 207 5.66 8.80 -6.68
CA SER A 207 6.55 9.62 -7.51
C SER A 207 7.18 10.75 -6.71
N THR A 208 6.39 11.38 -5.84
CA THR A 208 6.88 12.39 -4.90
C THR A 208 7.94 11.81 -3.95
N ILE A 209 7.68 10.62 -3.39
CA ILE A 209 8.62 9.94 -2.47
C ILE A 209 9.90 9.54 -3.20
N ALA A 210 9.79 8.93 -4.38
CA ALA A 210 10.94 8.49 -5.18
C ALA A 210 11.81 9.68 -5.60
N PHE A 211 11.20 10.76 -6.11
CA PHE A 211 11.94 11.97 -6.49
C PHE A 211 12.61 12.62 -5.28
N ARG A 212 11.94 12.70 -4.13
CA ARG A 212 12.54 13.26 -2.91
C ARG A 212 13.74 12.43 -2.44
N TYR A 213 13.60 11.10 -2.38
CA TYR A 213 14.70 10.20 -2.01
C TYR A 213 15.87 10.32 -2.99
N PHE A 214 15.58 10.43 -4.28
CA PHE A 214 16.57 10.67 -5.31
C PHE A 214 17.28 12.03 -5.12
N SER A 215 16.51 13.10 -5.03
CA SER A 215 16.99 14.47 -4.92
C SER A 215 17.90 14.65 -3.71
N ASN A 216 17.54 14.06 -2.56
CA ASN A 216 18.34 14.12 -1.35
C ASN A 216 19.74 13.52 -1.51
N ALA A 217 19.88 12.45 -2.31
CA ALA A 217 21.18 11.82 -2.58
C ALA A 217 22.14 12.72 -3.36
N PHE A 218 21.59 13.66 -4.13
CA PHE A 218 22.39 14.59 -4.93
C PHE A 218 22.42 16.00 -4.32
N LYS A 219 21.52 16.37 -3.40
CA LYS A 219 21.51 17.67 -2.72
C LYS A 219 22.68 17.87 -1.73
N SER A 220 23.32 16.81 -1.22
CA SER A 220 24.43 16.95 -0.26
C SER A 220 25.76 17.40 -0.91
N GLU A 221 26.43 18.35 -0.24
CA GLU A 221 27.58 19.16 -0.69
C GLU A 221 28.91 18.44 -1.00
N SER A 222 29.04 17.13 -0.86
CA SER A 222 30.34 16.45 -1.07
C SER A 222 30.60 16.00 -2.52
N ARG A 223 30.13 16.76 -3.53
CA ARG A 223 30.51 16.52 -4.92
C ARG A 223 31.87 17.14 -5.20
N LYS A 224 32.92 16.56 -4.62
CA LYS A 224 34.26 16.78 -5.18
C LYS A 224 34.18 16.31 -6.64
N LYS A 225 34.68 17.13 -7.58
CA LYS A 225 34.95 16.69 -8.95
C LYS A 225 36.04 15.62 -8.88
N THR A 226 35.66 14.42 -8.49
CA THR A 226 36.54 13.28 -8.39
C THR A 226 36.73 12.73 -9.78
N SER A 227 37.99 12.63 -10.19
CA SER A 227 38.34 11.92 -11.41
C SER A 227 38.38 10.42 -11.13
N PHE A 228 37.92 9.62 -12.09
CA PHE A 228 37.99 8.17 -12.04
C PHE A 228 38.83 7.63 -13.21
N ALA A 229 39.53 6.51 -12.98
CA ALA A 229 40.35 5.87 -14.00
C ALA A 229 39.52 5.29 -15.17
N SER A 230 38.25 4.95 -14.94
CA SER A 230 37.35 4.39 -15.95
C SER A 230 35.91 4.89 -15.79
N ALA A 231 35.15 4.82 -16.89
CA ALA A 231 33.72 5.15 -16.91
C ALA A 231 32.91 4.28 -15.95
N ASP A 232 33.25 2.99 -15.89
CA ASP A 232 32.67 2.02 -14.98
C ASP A 232 32.90 2.39 -13.52
N ALA A 233 34.13 2.78 -13.15
CA ALA A 233 34.46 3.20 -11.79
C ALA A 233 33.67 4.45 -11.39
N ALA A 234 33.55 5.42 -12.30
CA ALA A 234 32.71 6.60 -12.07
C ALA A 234 31.23 6.24 -11.90
N THR A 235 30.70 5.34 -12.74
CA THR A 235 29.29 4.92 -12.69
C THR A 235 28.94 4.24 -11.38
N ARG A 236 29.81 3.37 -10.85
CA ARG A 236 29.63 2.72 -9.54
C ARG A 236 29.52 3.74 -8.40
N GLN A 237 30.19 4.88 -8.51
CA GLN A 237 30.19 5.91 -7.48
C GLN A 237 28.90 6.75 -7.47
N ILE A 238 28.20 6.85 -8.60
CA ILE A 238 26.94 7.61 -8.71
C ILE A 238 25.86 6.93 -7.87
N GLY A 239 25.27 7.68 -6.94
CA GLY A 239 24.27 7.14 -6.01
C GLY A 239 24.85 6.18 -4.96
N SER A 240 26.17 6.18 -4.74
CA SER A 240 26.84 5.34 -3.73
C SER A 240 26.26 5.46 -2.32
N ILE A 241 25.64 6.59 -1.98
CA ILE A 241 24.91 6.78 -0.71
C ILE A 241 23.77 5.76 -0.50
N TRP A 242 23.15 5.27 -1.58
CA TRP A 242 22.14 4.21 -1.50
C TRP A 242 22.76 2.82 -1.34
N ASN A 243 24.05 2.66 -1.68
CA ASN A 243 24.78 1.41 -1.65
C ASN A 243 25.99 1.47 -0.68
N PRO A 244 25.79 1.79 0.60
CA PRO A 244 26.90 2.00 1.54
C PRO A 244 27.74 0.75 1.80
N THR A 245 27.16 -0.43 1.64
CA THR A 245 27.84 -1.73 1.81
C THR A 245 28.54 -2.21 0.55
N GLY A 246 28.28 -1.58 -0.60
CA GLY A 246 28.82 -2.02 -1.90
C GLY A 246 28.28 -3.37 -2.39
N VAL A 247 27.18 -3.88 -1.83
CA VAL A 247 26.60 -5.18 -2.21
C VAL A 247 26.06 -5.16 -3.64
N TRP A 248 25.55 -4.01 -4.08
CA TRP A 248 25.03 -3.84 -5.44
C TRP A 248 26.13 -3.37 -6.39
N GLU A 249 26.04 -3.75 -7.66
CA GLU A 249 27.00 -3.32 -8.69
C GLU A 249 26.96 -1.78 -8.88
N THR A 250 25.78 -1.17 -8.80
CA THR A 250 25.58 0.27 -8.95
C THR A 250 24.68 0.83 -7.85
N GLY A 251 24.78 2.14 -7.58
CA GLY A 251 23.84 2.82 -6.68
C GLY A 251 22.39 2.72 -7.16
N PHE A 252 22.17 2.74 -8.49
CA PHE A 252 20.84 2.63 -9.08
C PHE A 252 20.18 1.27 -8.82
N LEU A 253 20.95 0.18 -8.82
CA LEU A 253 20.45 -1.12 -8.37
C LEU A 253 20.03 -1.08 -6.90
N ALA A 254 20.84 -0.46 -6.03
CA ALA A 254 20.46 -0.31 -4.62
C ALA A 254 19.16 0.49 -4.46
N PHE A 255 19.00 1.60 -5.22
CA PHE A 255 17.75 2.37 -5.27
C PHE A 255 16.59 1.50 -5.73
N LEU A 256 16.74 0.78 -6.85
CA LEU A 256 15.70 -0.10 -7.40
C LEU A 256 15.22 -1.10 -6.35
N HIS A 257 16.15 -1.78 -5.67
CA HIS A 257 15.78 -2.80 -4.69
C HIS A 257 15.07 -2.18 -3.48
N ASP A 258 15.54 -1.05 -2.96
CA ASP A 258 14.86 -0.33 -1.88
C ASP A 258 13.46 0.16 -2.31
N PHE A 259 13.31 0.62 -3.55
CA PHE A 259 12.04 1.07 -4.12
C PHE A 259 11.06 -0.08 -4.37
N CYS A 260 11.53 -1.21 -4.90
CA CYS A 260 10.71 -2.41 -5.08
C CYS A 260 10.23 -2.96 -3.73
N ASP A 261 11.09 -2.99 -2.71
CA ASP A 261 10.69 -3.45 -1.37
C ASP A 261 9.62 -2.53 -0.74
N TYR A 262 9.68 -1.23 -1.02
CA TYR A 262 8.65 -0.27 -0.64
C TYR A 262 7.34 -0.53 -1.39
N LEU A 263 7.40 -0.72 -2.71
CA LEU A 263 6.25 -0.96 -3.57
C LEU A 263 5.53 -2.29 -3.24
N GLU A 264 6.28 -3.38 -3.15
CA GLU A 264 5.78 -4.71 -2.79
C GLU A 264 5.14 -4.71 -1.40
N GLY A 265 5.69 -3.93 -0.48
CA GLY A 265 5.13 -3.77 0.85
C GLY A 265 3.81 -3.01 0.86
N LEU A 266 3.65 -1.96 0.03
CA LEU A 266 2.35 -1.27 -0.14
C LEU A 266 1.29 -2.20 -0.73
N ILE A 267 1.64 -2.96 -1.77
CA ILE A 267 0.75 -3.95 -2.40
C ILE A 267 0.33 -4.99 -1.37
N SER A 268 1.31 -5.64 -0.71
CA SER A 268 1.05 -6.68 0.28
C SER A 268 0.20 -6.17 1.46
N HIS A 269 0.47 -4.94 1.92
CA HIS A 269 -0.28 -4.35 3.03
C HIS A 269 -1.72 -4.06 2.63
N SER A 270 -1.94 -3.59 1.39
CA SER A 270 -3.28 -3.37 0.86
C SER A 270 -4.03 -4.69 0.70
N ASP A 271 -3.39 -5.74 0.18
CA ASP A 271 -3.99 -7.08 0.07
C ASP A 271 -4.40 -7.64 1.44
N GLU A 272 -3.51 -7.56 2.43
CA GLU A 272 -3.77 -8.00 3.80
C GLU A 272 -4.93 -7.21 4.43
N TRP A 273 -4.96 -5.89 4.24
CA TRP A 273 -6.02 -5.05 4.76
C TRP A 273 -7.38 -5.40 4.14
N TYR A 274 -7.45 -5.55 2.81
CA TYR A 274 -8.71 -5.88 2.12
C TYR A 274 -9.18 -7.30 2.41
N TYR A 275 -8.27 -8.28 2.48
CA TYR A 275 -8.61 -9.63 2.90
C TYR A 275 -9.21 -9.64 4.31
N ASN A 276 -8.56 -8.96 5.27
CA ASN A 276 -9.04 -8.87 6.65
C ASN A 276 -10.37 -8.11 6.75
N LYS A 277 -10.52 -6.99 6.00
CA LYS A 277 -11.79 -6.26 5.86
C LYS A 277 -12.90 -7.23 5.44
N TRP A 278 -12.75 -7.87 4.29
CA TRP A 278 -13.80 -8.72 3.73
C TRP A 278 -14.10 -9.94 4.59
N THR A 279 -13.07 -10.57 5.17
CA THR A 279 -13.25 -11.63 6.17
C THR A 279 -14.09 -11.15 7.36
N LEU A 280 -13.83 -9.94 7.88
CA LEU A 280 -14.64 -9.38 8.97
C LEU A 280 -16.10 -9.15 8.55
N PHE A 281 -16.31 -8.47 7.42
CA PHE A 281 -17.65 -8.10 6.96
C PHE A 281 -18.53 -9.30 6.64
N LEU A 282 -17.98 -10.31 5.96
CA LEU A 282 -18.72 -11.47 5.48
C LEU A 282 -19.07 -12.47 6.58
N ARG A 283 -18.36 -12.41 7.72
CA ARG A 283 -18.69 -13.19 8.92
C ARG A 283 -20.07 -12.81 9.49
N GLY A 284 -20.47 -11.56 9.35
CA GLY A 284 -21.71 -11.04 9.94
C GLY A 284 -21.63 -10.83 11.46
N PHE A 285 -22.64 -10.17 12.02
CA PHE A 285 -22.80 -10.00 13.48
C PHE A 285 -23.46 -11.21 14.10
N SER A 286 -23.13 -11.58 15.34
CA SER A 286 -23.97 -12.54 16.06
C SER A 286 -25.33 -11.91 16.42
N ALA A 287 -26.42 -12.67 16.34
CA ALA A 287 -27.75 -12.17 16.72
C ALA A 287 -27.79 -11.61 18.15
N GLY A 288 -27.08 -12.25 19.09
CA GLY A 288 -26.95 -11.77 20.47
C GLY A 288 -26.28 -10.40 20.63
N GLN A 289 -25.37 -10.01 19.72
CA GLN A 289 -24.79 -8.64 19.69
C GLN A 289 -25.82 -7.59 19.26
N LEU A 290 -26.83 -7.99 18.48
CA LEU A 290 -27.91 -7.12 18.02
C LEU A 290 -29.10 -7.11 18.99
N ASP A 291 -29.35 -8.21 19.70
CA ASP A 291 -30.42 -8.35 20.70
C ASP A 291 -30.23 -7.44 21.92
N LEU A 292 -28.97 -7.10 22.26
CA LEU A 292 -28.63 -6.08 23.27
C LEU A 292 -29.27 -4.70 22.97
N PHE A 293 -29.76 -4.48 21.75
CA PHE A 293 -30.41 -3.25 21.31
C PHE A 293 -31.90 -3.42 21.01
N GLN A 294 -32.47 -4.63 21.11
CA GLN A 294 -33.89 -4.90 20.86
C GLN A 294 -34.80 -4.85 22.10
N SER A 295 -34.31 -4.60 23.33
CA SER A 295 -35.19 -4.26 24.46
C SER A 295 -34.51 -3.51 25.61
N PRO A 296 -35.20 -2.56 26.30
CA PRO A 296 -36.66 -2.50 26.47
C PRO A 296 -37.28 -1.11 26.16
N ALA A 297 -37.86 -0.95 24.97
CA ALA A 297 -38.92 0.05 24.73
C ALA A 297 -40.19 -0.60 24.15
N SER A 298 -40.11 -1.84 23.68
CA SER A 298 -41.25 -2.64 23.20
C SER A 298 -41.98 -3.39 24.31
N SER A 299 -41.40 -3.55 25.51
CA SER A 299 -42.06 -4.17 26.68
C SER A 299 -42.89 -3.20 27.54
N LEU A 300 -42.91 -1.90 27.21
CA LEU A 300 -43.71 -0.89 27.93
C LEU A 300 -45.06 -0.56 27.28
N ARG A 301 -45.35 -1.07 26.07
CA ARG A 301 -46.67 -0.90 25.42
C ARG A 301 -47.74 -1.91 25.85
N GLY A 302 -47.41 -2.89 26.68
CA GLY A 302 -48.36 -3.90 27.18
C GLY A 302 -48.89 -3.68 28.59
N LYS A 303 -48.60 -2.54 29.24
CA LYS A 303 -49.01 -2.25 30.63
C LYS A 303 -49.87 -1.00 30.81
N TYR A 304 -50.34 -0.40 29.71
CA TYR A 304 -51.25 0.74 29.75
C TYR A 304 -52.54 0.52 28.94
N ASP A 305 -52.91 -0.74 28.70
CA ASP A 305 -54.24 -1.15 28.24
C ASP A 305 -54.82 -2.16 29.25
N SER A 306 -55.18 -1.67 30.43
CA SER A 306 -56.09 -2.32 31.38
C SER A 306 -56.63 -1.30 32.37
#